data_AF-A0A0S2TBV1-F1
#
_entry.id   AF-A0A0S2TBV1-F1
#
_cell.length_a   1.000
_cell.length_b   1.000
_cell.length_c   1.000
_cell.angle_alpha   90.00
_cell.angle_beta   90.00
_cell.angle_gamma   90.00
#
_symmetry.space_group_name_H-M   'P 1'
#
loop_
_entity.id
_entity.type
_entity.pdbx_description
1 polymer ?
#
loop_
_entity_poly.entity_id
_entity_poly.type
_entity_poly.pdbx_seq_one_letter_code
_entity_poly.pdbx_strand_id
1 'polypeptide(L)'
;MTSAIDTSLLSELGLSQKTNLRQAKDDLGEDAFLKLMITQLENQDPLKPMENGEFLSQLAQFKSVTGLDDLKASVEKMATSLQSNQALQASSLVGRWVEVPSNKAQLWEDVGMAGSVDVPRNASDVTVTIKDSMGLVVEQINMGPQQAGTQNFSWDGVDNNGNRYPAGEYSVGASATIGHQSEAIDTNAIVPVDSVFMGKVGEAMTVNTSLLGKVKLSDVKQIM
;
A
#
# COMPACT_ATOMS: atom_id res chain seq x y z
N MET A 1 -8.88 43.32 30.46
CA MET A 1 -8.59 42.31 31.49
C MET A 1 -8.69 40.93 30.86
N THR A 2 -7.58 40.38 30.40
CA THR A 2 -7.47 38.97 29.98
C THR A 2 -6.07 38.52 30.39
N SER A 3 -5.96 38.01 31.61
CA SER A 3 -4.72 37.42 32.11
C SER A 3 -4.51 36.11 31.36
N ALA A 4 -3.41 36.00 30.61
CA ALA A 4 -2.96 34.74 30.06
C ALA A 4 -2.66 33.79 31.24
N ILE A 5 -3.17 32.57 31.18
CA ILE A 5 -2.85 31.52 32.16
C ILE A 5 -1.40 31.13 31.90
N ASP A 6 -0.56 31.38 32.90
CA ASP A 6 0.88 31.10 32.84
C ASP A 6 1.09 29.58 32.92
N THR A 7 1.44 28.99 31.80
CA THR A 7 1.64 27.54 31.62
C THR A 7 2.91 27.04 32.31
N SER A 8 3.77 27.94 32.79
CA SER A 8 5.00 27.63 33.53
C SER A 8 4.74 27.06 34.93
N LEU A 9 3.70 27.54 35.63
CA LEU A 9 3.26 27.00 36.93
C LEU A 9 2.74 25.55 36.81
N LEU A 10 2.17 25.19 35.65
CA LEU A 10 1.67 23.84 35.40
C LEU A 10 2.79 22.82 35.16
N SER A 11 3.93 23.29 34.65
CA SER A 11 5.14 22.48 34.47
C SER A 11 5.92 22.25 35.76
N GLU A 12 5.90 23.20 36.69
CA GLU A 12 6.63 23.11 37.98
C GLU A 12 5.96 22.13 38.97
N LEU A 13 4.66 21.88 38.80
CA LEU A 13 3.88 20.90 39.57
C LEU A 13 3.98 19.45 39.05
N GLY A 14 4.78 19.19 38.00
CA GLY A 14 5.00 17.83 37.49
C GLY A 14 3.82 17.20 36.72
N LEU A 15 2.76 17.97 36.40
CA LEU A 15 1.56 17.46 35.71
C LEU A 15 1.68 17.38 34.18
N SER A 16 2.84 17.69 33.58
CA SER A 16 3.03 17.65 32.12
C SER A 16 3.50 16.32 31.55
N GLN A 17 3.59 15.26 32.37
CA GLN A 17 3.83 13.93 31.85
C GLN A 17 2.50 13.29 31.45
N LYS A 18 2.20 13.30 30.14
CA LYS A 18 1.25 12.37 29.50
C LYS A 18 1.80 10.94 29.60
N THR A 19 1.93 10.41 30.81
CA THR A 19 2.25 9.01 31.07
C THR A 19 0.92 8.32 31.32
N ASN A 20 0.45 7.51 30.36
CA ASN A 20 -0.58 6.46 30.47
C ASN A 20 -1.43 6.40 31.77
N LEU A 21 -2.17 7.46 32.11
CA LEU A 21 -3.09 7.48 33.26
C LEU A 21 -4.30 6.54 33.08
N ARG A 22 -4.48 5.96 31.89
CA ARG A 22 -5.53 4.97 31.63
C ARG A 22 -5.20 3.60 32.24
N GLN A 23 -3.92 3.23 32.32
CA GLN A 23 -3.51 1.92 32.81
C GLN A 23 -3.49 1.85 34.35
N ALA A 24 -3.13 2.95 35.01
CA ALA A 24 -3.06 3.02 36.47
C ALA A 24 -4.43 3.20 37.18
N LYS A 25 -5.49 3.56 36.43
CA LYS A 25 -6.83 3.76 37.00
C LYS A 25 -7.65 2.47 37.10
N ASP A 26 -7.31 1.47 36.27
CA ASP A 26 -8.01 0.18 36.24
C ASP A 26 -7.49 -0.79 37.31
N ASP A 27 -6.16 -0.83 37.52
CA ASP A 27 -5.52 -1.60 38.61
C ASP A 27 -5.98 -1.13 40.01
N LEU A 28 -6.17 0.19 40.17
CA LEU A 28 -6.60 0.77 41.46
C LEU A 28 -8.02 0.35 41.86
N GLY A 29 -8.88 0.02 40.89
CA GLY A 29 -10.26 -0.42 41.13
C GLY A 29 -10.36 -1.88 41.58
N GLU A 30 -9.52 -2.75 41.03
CA GLU A 30 -9.47 -4.18 41.37
C GLU A 30 -8.84 -4.43 42.76
N ASP A 31 -7.71 -3.78 43.05
CA ASP A 31 -7.02 -3.94 44.34
C ASP A 31 -7.84 -3.36 45.50
N ALA A 32 -8.50 -2.21 45.28
CA ALA A 32 -9.42 -1.65 46.25
C ALA A 32 -10.66 -2.54 46.46
N PHE A 33 -11.11 -3.23 45.40
CA PHE A 33 -12.23 -4.17 45.44
C PHE A 33 -11.90 -5.44 46.22
N LEU A 34 -10.78 -6.11 45.91
CA LEU A 34 -10.34 -7.31 46.62
C LEU A 34 -10.14 -7.03 48.12
N LYS A 35 -9.61 -5.84 48.44
CA LYS A 35 -9.44 -5.39 49.82
C LYS A 35 -10.77 -5.20 50.54
N LEU A 36 -11.75 -4.55 49.91
CA LEU A 36 -13.10 -4.39 50.48
C LEU A 36 -13.83 -5.75 50.61
N MET A 37 -13.65 -6.67 49.67
CA MET A 37 -14.26 -8.01 49.72
C MET A 37 -13.70 -8.86 50.87
N ILE A 38 -12.37 -8.84 51.07
CA ILE A 38 -11.71 -9.51 52.19
C ILE A 38 -12.16 -8.92 53.52
N THR A 39 -12.21 -7.59 53.64
CA THR A 39 -12.67 -6.91 54.87
C THR A 39 -14.13 -7.21 55.21
N GLN A 40 -15.01 -7.40 54.21
CA GLN A 40 -16.40 -7.80 54.44
C GLN A 40 -16.53 -9.28 54.83
N LEU A 41 -15.71 -10.17 54.26
CA LEU A 41 -15.63 -11.60 54.64
C LEU A 41 -15.15 -11.78 56.09
N GLU A 42 -14.19 -10.97 56.53
CA GLU A 42 -13.68 -10.96 57.91
C GLU A 42 -14.70 -10.46 58.94
N ASN A 43 -15.72 -9.69 58.52
CA ASN A 43 -16.70 -9.05 59.41
C ASN A 43 -18.15 -9.55 59.22
N GLN A 44 -18.38 -10.69 58.56
CA GLN A 44 -19.71 -11.26 58.41
C GLN A 44 -20.18 -11.99 59.68
N ASP A 45 -21.44 -11.78 60.06
CA ASP A 45 -22.14 -12.55 61.09
C ASP A 45 -22.55 -13.92 60.49
N PRO A 46 -22.11 -15.06 61.06
CA PRO A 46 -22.33 -16.40 60.53
C PRO A 46 -23.81 -16.81 60.40
N LEU A 47 -24.75 -16.06 60.98
CA LEU A 47 -26.18 -16.39 60.99
C LEU A 47 -27.00 -15.74 59.85
N LYS A 48 -26.41 -14.86 59.00
CA LYS A 48 -27.11 -14.22 57.87
C LYS A 48 -26.21 -13.99 56.65
N PRO A 49 -25.99 -14.98 55.78
CA PRO A 49 -25.29 -14.75 54.52
C PRO A 49 -26.23 -14.00 53.57
N MET A 50 -25.90 -12.77 53.17
CA MET A 50 -26.52 -12.13 52.00
C MET A 50 -25.58 -12.19 50.79
N GLU A 51 -26.22 -12.32 49.62
CA GLU A 51 -25.62 -12.58 48.31
C GLU A 51 -24.82 -11.37 47.79
N ASN A 52 -23.50 -11.40 47.95
CA ASN A 52 -22.58 -10.47 47.27
C ASN A 52 -22.39 -10.77 45.76
N GLY A 53 -23.24 -11.62 45.15
CA GLY A 53 -23.06 -12.14 43.80
C GLY A 53 -23.36 -11.16 42.67
N GLU A 54 -24.26 -10.20 42.88
CA GLU A 54 -24.68 -9.22 41.86
C GLU A 54 -23.55 -8.23 41.52
N PHE A 55 -22.79 -7.79 42.52
CA PHE A 55 -21.59 -6.95 42.32
C PHE A 55 -20.42 -7.71 41.71
N LEU A 56 -20.22 -8.98 42.08
CA LEU A 56 -19.21 -9.83 41.45
C LEU A 56 -19.53 -10.04 39.96
N SER A 57 -20.83 -10.15 39.63
CA SER A 57 -21.31 -10.20 38.26
C SER A 57 -21.06 -8.89 37.49
N GLN A 58 -21.26 -7.73 38.13
CA GLN A 58 -20.94 -6.41 37.55
C GLN A 58 -19.43 -6.19 37.37
N LEU A 59 -18.59 -6.65 38.30
CA LEU A 59 -17.13 -6.60 38.15
C LEU A 59 -16.64 -7.53 37.04
N ALA A 60 -17.17 -8.76 36.96
CA ALA A 60 -16.86 -9.68 35.87
C ALA A 60 -17.28 -9.12 34.51
N GLN A 61 -18.42 -8.41 34.43
CA GLN A 61 -18.83 -7.66 33.25
C GLN A 61 -17.83 -6.54 32.93
N PHE A 62 -17.40 -5.76 33.93
CA PHE A 62 -16.42 -4.69 33.74
C PHE A 62 -15.06 -5.22 33.24
N LYS A 63 -14.53 -6.28 33.85
CA LYS A 63 -13.30 -6.96 33.38
C LYS A 63 -13.44 -7.50 31.95
N SER A 64 -14.62 -7.99 31.59
CA SER A 64 -14.89 -8.44 30.23
C SER A 64 -14.86 -7.27 29.24
N VAL A 65 -15.40 -6.10 29.62
CA VAL A 65 -15.34 -4.87 28.82
C VAL A 65 -13.90 -4.36 28.69
N THR A 66 -13.14 -4.29 29.79
CA THR A 66 -11.71 -3.93 29.75
C THR A 66 -10.94 -4.89 28.84
N GLY A 67 -11.18 -6.21 28.97
CA GLY A 67 -10.53 -7.21 28.12
C GLY A 67 -10.86 -7.05 26.63
N LEU A 68 -12.08 -6.61 26.30
CA LEU A 68 -12.47 -6.27 24.92
C LEU A 68 -11.79 -5.00 24.44
N ASP A 69 -11.65 -3.98 25.30
CA ASP A 69 -10.94 -2.75 24.97
C ASP A 69 -9.43 -3.00 24.74
N ASP A 70 -8.80 -3.85 25.56
CA ASP A 70 -7.41 -4.28 25.38
C ASP A 70 -7.21 -5.09 24.09
N LEU A 71 -8.17 -5.97 23.77
CA LEU A 71 -8.17 -6.71 22.51
C LEU A 71 -8.27 -5.76 21.33
N LYS A 72 -9.19 -4.79 21.38
CA LYS A 72 -9.35 -3.76 20.34
C LYS A 72 -8.05 -2.97 20.16
N ALA A 73 -7.44 -2.51 21.25
CA ALA A 73 -6.17 -1.79 21.21
C ALA A 73 -5.04 -2.63 20.61
N SER A 74 -5.01 -3.94 20.89
CA SER A 74 -4.04 -4.88 20.33
C SER A 74 -4.25 -5.08 18.82
N VAL A 75 -5.50 -5.19 18.37
CA VAL A 75 -5.85 -5.28 16.94
C VAL A 75 -5.49 -3.99 16.19
N GLU A 76 -5.76 -2.82 16.77
CA GLU A 76 -5.38 -1.52 16.19
C GLU A 76 -3.85 -1.38 16.06
N LYS A 77 -3.08 -1.80 17.08
CA LYS A 77 -1.61 -1.84 17.02
C LYS A 77 -1.11 -2.80 15.94
N MET A 78 -1.72 -3.98 15.82
CA MET A 78 -1.37 -4.94 14.77
C MET A 78 -1.64 -4.38 13.38
N ALA A 79 -2.80 -3.77 13.16
CA ALA A 79 -3.13 -3.12 11.89
C ALA A 79 -2.12 -2.01 11.53
N THR A 80 -1.73 -1.20 12.51
CA THR A 80 -0.72 -0.14 12.33
C THR A 80 0.66 -0.71 11.98
N SER A 81 1.05 -1.81 12.62
CA SER A 81 2.31 -2.52 12.33
C SER A 81 2.31 -3.10 10.91
N LEU A 82 1.22 -3.73 10.49
CA LEU A 82 1.05 -4.23 9.13
C LEU A 82 1.13 -3.12 8.09
N GLN A 83 0.47 -1.97 8.34
CA GLN A 83 0.56 -0.80 7.47
C GLN A 83 1.98 -0.24 7.39
N SER A 84 2.72 -0.23 8.51
CA SER A 84 4.13 0.21 8.54
C SER A 84 5.05 -0.72 7.73
N ASN A 85 4.81 -2.04 7.79
CA ASN A 85 5.54 -3.00 6.97
C ASN A 85 5.24 -2.84 5.48
N GLN A 86 3.98 -2.58 5.12
CA GLN A 86 3.60 -2.23 3.75
C GLN A 86 4.30 -0.94 3.30
N ALA A 87 4.47 0.05 4.19
CA ALA A 87 5.23 1.27 3.91
C ALA A 87 6.68 1.00 3.53
N LEU A 88 7.33 0.10 4.25
CA LEU A 88 8.72 -0.22 4.01
C LEU A 88 8.90 -0.98 2.70
N GLN A 89 7.96 -1.86 2.34
CA GLN A 89 7.96 -2.51 1.04
C GLN A 89 7.73 -1.48 -0.08
N ALA A 90 6.77 -0.58 0.10
CA ALA A 90 6.48 0.52 -0.81
C ALA A 90 7.68 1.45 -1.04
N SER A 91 8.40 1.82 0.01
CA SER A 91 9.56 2.72 -0.12
C SER A 91 10.68 2.11 -0.95
N SER A 92 10.80 0.78 -0.95
CA SER A 92 11.78 0.08 -1.79
C SER A 92 11.45 0.10 -3.29
N LEU A 93 10.20 0.46 -3.66
CA LEU A 93 9.76 0.57 -5.05
C LEU A 93 10.13 1.91 -5.67
N VAL A 94 10.24 2.98 -4.88
CA VAL A 94 10.55 4.31 -5.39
C VAL A 94 11.92 4.28 -6.09
N GLY A 95 11.97 4.76 -7.33
CA GLY A 95 13.15 4.73 -8.19
C GLY A 95 13.40 3.39 -8.89
N ARG A 96 12.64 2.34 -8.60
CA ARG A 96 12.68 1.09 -9.38
C ARG A 96 11.83 1.21 -10.64
N TRP A 97 12.13 0.35 -11.59
CA TRP A 97 11.34 0.20 -12.81
C TRP A 97 10.26 -0.85 -12.59
N VAL A 98 9.06 -0.57 -13.08
CA VAL A 98 7.92 -1.47 -13.02
C VAL A 98 7.33 -1.69 -14.39
N GLU A 99 6.84 -2.90 -14.61
CA GLU A 99 6.10 -3.28 -15.80
C GLU A 99 4.60 -3.21 -15.53
N VAL A 100 3.88 -2.42 -16.33
CA VAL A 100 2.45 -2.17 -16.17
C VAL A 100 1.74 -2.35 -17.51
N PRO A 101 0.60 -3.07 -17.58
CA PRO A 101 -0.20 -3.16 -18.79
C PRO A 101 -0.58 -1.78 -19.31
N SER A 102 -0.16 -1.45 -20.54
CA SER A 102 -0.38 -0.15 -21.15
C SER A 102 -0.03 -0.15 -22.62
N ASN A 103 -0.83 0.56 -23.42
CA ASN A 103 -0.58 0.86 -24.82
C ASN A 103 0.18 2.18 -25.02
N LYS A 104 0.84 2.67 -23.98
CA LYS A 104 1.65 3.90 -23.98
C LYS A 104 3.06 3.58 -23.52
N ALA A 105 4.04 4.24 -24.10
CA ALA A 105 5.43 4.17 -23.65
C ALA A 105 6.09 5.55 -23.72
N GLN A 106 7.10 5.76 -22.89
CA GLN A 106 7.87 6.99 -22.87
C GLN A 106 9.13 6.80 -23.71
N LEU A 107 9.39 7.73 -24.62
CA LEU A 107 10.71 7.90 -25.24
C LEU A 107 11.52 8.90 -24.41
N TRP A 108 12.66 8.46 -23.89
CA TRP A 108 13.63 9.30 -23.20
C TRP A 108 14.71 9.81 -24.16
N GLU A 109 15.23 11.00 -23.88
CA GLU A 109 16.17 11.72 -24.75
C GLU A 109 17.49 10.98 -24.98
N ASP A 110 18.02 10.30 -23.95
CA ASP A 110 19.32 9.61 -24.04
C ASP A 110 19.24 8.08 -23.90
N VAL A 111 18.07 7.55 -23.51
CA VAL A 111 17.89 6.12 -23.18
C VAL A 111 17.10 5.37 -24.25
N GLY A 112 16.26 6.07 -25.01
CA GLY A 112 15.31 5.44 -25.93
C GLY A 112 14.01 5.07 -25.21
N MET A 113 13.36 4.01 -25.65
CA MET A 113 12.09 3.48 -25.15
C MET A 113 12.22 1.97 -24.97
N ALA A 114 11.62 1.44 -23.91
CA ALA A 114 11.52 0.00 -23.69
C ALA A 114 10.11 -0.38 -23.24
N GLY A 115 9.72 -1.60 -23.56
CA GLY A 115 8.45 -2.19 -23.14
C GLY A 115 8.46 -3.69 -23.35
N SER A 116 7.31 -4.32 -23.12
CA SER A 116 7.13 -5.73 -23.38
C SER A 116 5.80 -6.00 -24.08
N VAL A 117 5.69 -7.19 -24.66
CA VAL A 117 4.46 -7.73 -25.24
C VAL A 117 4.17 -9.09 -24.64
N ASP A 118 2.90 -9.38 -24.41
CA ASP A 118 2.47 -10.70 -23.92
C ASP A 118 2.04 -11.58 -25.08
N VAL A 119 2.88 -12.54 -25.42
CA VAL A 119 2.63 -13.49 -26.50
C VAL A 119 1.86 -14.68 -25.93
N PRO A 120 0.57 -14.88 -26.26
CA PRO A 120 -0.26 -15.89 -25.59
C PRO A 120 0.12 -17.33 -25.97
N ARG A 121 0.66 -17.52 -27.18
CA ARG A 121 1.11 -18.81 -27.74
C ARG A 121 2.26 -18.56 -28.71
N ASN A 122 3.06 -19.57 -29.00
CA ASN A 122 4.14 -19.47 -29.98
C ASN A 122 3.63 -18.83 -31.29
N ALA A 123 4.25 -17.73 -31.68
CA ALA A 123 3.91 -16.92 -32.83
C ALA A 123 5.03 -17.03 -33.88
N SER A 124 4.66 -17.10 -35.16
CA SER A 124 5.61 -17.13 -36.26
C SER A 124 6.20 -15.76 -36.58
N ASP A 125 5.50 -14.68 -36.21
CA ASP A 125 5.95 -13.30 -36.34
C ASP A 125 5.28 -12.46 -35.24
N VAL A 126 6.03 -11.56 -34.62
CA VAL A 126 5.51 -10.54 -33.70
C VAL A 126 6.01 -9.20 -34.17
N THR A 127 5.08 -8.26 -34.32
CA THR A 127 5.36 -6.90 -34.77
C THR A 127 4.86 -5.92 -33.72
N VAL A 128 5.72 -5.00 -33.30
CA VAL A 128 5.38 -3.86 -32.44
C VAL A 128 5.30 -2.61 -33.29
N THR A 129 4.21 -1.86 -33.18
CA THR A 129 3.97 -0.61 -33.88
C THR A 129 3.98 0.55 -32.89
N ILE A 130 4.81 1.55 -33.14
CA ILE A 130 4.91 2.76 -32.34
C ILE A 130 4.31 3.92 -33.12
N LYS A 131 3.45 4.69 -32.45
CA LYS A 131 2.71 5.83 -33.02
C LYS A 131 2.92 7.10 -32.22
N ASP A 132 2.97 8.22 -32.90
CA ASP A 132 3.02 9.55 -32.28
C ASP A 132 1.64 9.99 -31.72
N SER A 133 1.58 11.20 -31.17
CA SER A 133 0.35 11.79 -30.64
C SER A 133 -0.73 12.06 -31.69
N MET A 134 -0.36 12.11 -32.98
CA MET A 134 -1.29 12.26 -34.11
C MET A 134 -1.80 10.90 -34.61
N GLY A 135 -1.29 9.79 -34.06
CA GLY A 135 -1.63 8.42 -34.47
C GLY A 135 -0.87 7.94 -35.71
N LEU A 136 0.13 8.69 -36.17
CA LEU A 136 0.98 8.31 -37.30
C LEU A 136 2.00 7.27 -36.82
N VAL A 137 2.23 6.25 -37.64
CA VAL A 137 3.26 5.23 -37.37
C VAL A 137 4.62 5.87 -37.56
N VAL A 138 5.43 5.88 -36.50
CA VAL A 138 6.79 6.41 -36.50
C VAL A 138 7.85 5.32 -36.55
N GLU A 139 7.52 4.13 -36.04
CA GLU A 139 8.40 2.98 -36.04
C GLU A 139 7.60 1.67 -36.04
N GLN A 140 8.16 0.64 -36.68
CA GLN A 140 7.61 -0.71 -36.66
C GLN A 140 8.73 -1.73 -36.43
N ILE A 141 8.75 -2.32 -35.24
CA ILE A 141 9.76 -3.29 -34.83
C ILE A 141 9.25 -4.68 -35.17
N ASN A 142 9.93 -5.36 -36.10
CA ASN A 142 9.70 -6.78 -36.34
C ASN A 142 10.57 -7.61 -35.38
N MET A 143 9.94 -8.31 -34.45
CA MET A 143 10.58 -9.20 -33.47
C MET A 143 10.74 -10.64 -33.98
N GLY A 144 10.17 -10.97 -35.15
CA GLY A 144 10.19 -12.30 -35.76
C GLY A 144 9.43 -13.34 -34.94
N PRO A 145 9.75 -14.64 -35.10
CA PRO A 145 9.12 -15.70 -34.32
C PRO A 145 9.40 -15.56 -32.83
N GLN A 146 8.35 -15.66 -32.00
CA GLN A 146 8.45 -15.53 -30.54
C GLN A 146 7.75 -16.70 -29.85
N GLN A 147 8.30 -17.13 -28.72
CA GLN A 147 7.66 -18.14 -27.87
C GLN A 147 6.58 -17.48 -27.00
N ALA A 148 5.64 -18.30 -26.51
CA ALA A 148 4.66 -17.88 -25.53
C ALA A 148 5.34 -17.27 -24.27
N GLY A 149 4.76 -16.21 -23.73
CA GLY A 149 5.28 -15.47 -22.58
C GLY A 149 5.52 -13.99 -22.89
N THR A 150 6.08 -13.29 -21.91
CA THR A 150 6.40 -11.86 -22.01
C THR A 150 7.72 -11.69 -22.77
N GLN A 151 7.69 -10.93 -23.86
CA GLN A 151 8.85 -10.64 -24.70
C GLN A 151 9.16 -9.15 -24.68
N ASN A 152 10.41 -8.79 -24.44
CA ASN A 152 10.84 -7.39 -24.34
C ASN A 152 11.19 -6.82 -25.71
N PHE A 153 10.88 -5.55 -25.93
CA PHE A 153 11.34 -4.78 -27.08
C PHE A 153 11.98 -3.47 -26.61
N SER A 154 12.82 -2.90 -27.47
CA SER A 154 13.43 -1.59 -27.25
C SER A 154 13.50 -0.82 -28.56
N TRP A 155 13.37 0.49 -28.47
CA TRP A 155 13.55 1.41 -29.58
C TRP A 155 14.46 2.56 -29.14
N ASP A 156 15.47 2.86 -29.93
CA ASP A 156 16.44 3.92 -29.67
C ASP A 156 15.91 5.33 -30.00
N GLY A 157 14.73 5.44 -30.61
CA GLY A 157 14.08 6.70 -30.92
C GLY A 157 14.54 7.35 -32.22
N VAL A 158 15.24 6.62 -33.11
CA VAL A 158 15.72 7.18 -34.38
C VAL A 158 14.98 6.58 -35.57
N ASP A 159 14.85 7.35 -36.64
CA ASP A 159 14.32 6.89 -37.93
C ASP A 159 15.42 6.24 -38.80
N ASN A 160 15.01 5.70 -39.96
CA ASN A 160 15.93 5.09 -40.94
C ASN A 160 16.98 6.05 -41.52
N ASN A 161 16.81 7.37 -41.34
CA ASN A 161 17.74 8.39 -41.79
C ASN A 161 18.68 8.86 -40.66
N GLY A 162 18.55 8.29 -39.46
CA GLY A 162 19.31 8.66 -38.27
C GLY A 162 18.80 9.91 -37.56
N ASN A 163 17.63 10.44 -37.92
CA ASN A 163 17.02 11.56 -37.21
C ASN A 163 16.32 11.05 -35.95
N ARG A 164 16.50 11.75 -34.84
CA ARG A 164 15.87 11.41 -33.56
C ARG A 164 14.47 12.00 -33.46
N TYR A 165 13.53 11.16 -33.04
CA TYR A 165 12.19 11.59 -32.67
C TYR A 165 12.21 12.34 -31.32
N PRO A 166 11.32 13.33 -31.12
CA PRO A 166 11.25 14.07 -29.85
C PRO A 166 10.97 13.16 -28.66
N ALA A 167 11.64 13.39 -27.53
CA ALA A 167 11.31 12.72 -26.29
C ALA A 167 9.86 13.04 -25.88
N GLY A 168 9.13 12.04 -25.40
CA GLY A 168 7.71 12.18 -25.12
C GLY A 168 6.95 10.88 -24.99
N GLU A 169 5.65 10.99 -24.80
CA GLU A 169 4.72 9.86 -24.80
C GLU A 169 4.41 9.43 -26.24
N TYR A 170 4.45 8.13 -26.47
CA TYR A 170 4.05 7.48 -27.71
C TYR A 170 3.04 6.37 -27.42
N SER A 171 2.20 6.03 -28.39
CA SER A 171 1.34 4.86 -28.30
C SER A 171 2.04 3.65 -28.89
N VAL A 172 1.92 2.52 -28.20
CA VAL A 172 2.45 1.23 -28.61
C VAL A 172 1.29 0.27 -28.83
N GLY A 173 1.30 -0.41 -29.96
CA GLY A 173 0.45 -1.57 -30.22
C GLY A 173 1.31 -2.74 -30.67
N ALA A 174 0.81 -3.95 -30.51
CA ALA A 174 1.50 -5.14 -30.98
C ALA A 174 0.54 -6.14 -31.60
N SER A 175 1.04 -6.90 -32.57
CA SER A 175 0.31 -7.99 -33.21
C SER A 175 1.21 -9.21 -33.37
N ALA A 176 0.63 -10.40 -33.16
CA ALA A 176 1.29 -11.68 -33.37
C ALA A 176 0.59 -12.48 -34.46
N THR A 177 1.36 -13.13 -35.31
CA THR A 177 0.85 -14.15 -36.23
C THR A 177 0.89 -15.51 -35.53
N ILE A 178 -0.27 -16.02 -35.15
CA ILE A 178 -0.41 -17.32 -34.48
C ILE A 178 -1.12 -18.28 -35.44
N GLY A 179 -0.40 -19.30 -35.89
CA GLY A 179 -0.85 -20.14 -37.01
C GLY A 179 -0.84 -19.35 -38.33
N HIS A 180 -2.03 -18.99 -38.82
CA HIS A 180 -2.21 -18.22 -40.06
C HIS A 180 -3.03 -16.93 -39.87
N GLN A 181 -3.30 -16.56 -38.61
CA GLN A 181 -4.07 -15.37 -38.29
C GLN A 181 -3.20 -14.37 -37.52
N SER A 182 -3.34 -13.11 -37.89
CA SER A 182 -2.76 -11.99 -37.15
C SER A 182 -3.75 -11.56 -36.08
N GLU A 183 -3.32 -11.57 -34.83
CA GLU A 183 -4.11 -11.19 -33.66
C GLU A 183 -3.40 -10.03 -32.93
N ALA A 184 -4.16 -9.09 -32.38
CA ALA A 184 -3.59 -8.07 -31.49
C ALA A 184 -3.20 -8.72 -30.16
N ILE A 185 -2.07 -8.30 -29.60
CA ILE A 185 -1.58 -8.80 -28.31
C ILE A 185 -1.36 -7.64 -27.34
N ASP A 186 -1.38 -7.96 -26.04
CA ASP A 186 -1.21 -6.98 -24.98
C ASP A 186 0.21 -6.43 -24.95
N THR A 187 0.31 -5.16 -24.60
CA THR A 187 1.56 -4.41 -24.46
C THR A 187 1.69 -3.93 -23.02
N ASN A 188 2.93 -3.85 -22.54
CA ASN A 188 3.24 -3.34 -21.21
C ASN A 188 4.31 -2.25 -21.30
N ALA A 189 4.12 -1.20 -20.50
CA ALA A 189 5.08 -0.13 -20.34
C ALA A 189 6.06 -0.48 -19.22
N ILE A 190 7.34 -0.22 -19.46
CA ILE A 190 8.38 -0.26 -18.42
C ILE A 190 8.64 1.18 -18.00
N VAL A 191 8.27 1.53 -16.77
CA VAL A 191 8.30 2.92 -16.28
C VAL A 191 8.90 3.00 -14.88
N PRO A 192 9.62 4.08 -14.54
CA PRO A 192 10.11 4.27 -13.19
C PRO A 192 8.95 4.63 -12.25
N VAL A 193 9.07 4.20 -10.99
CA VAL A 193 8.17 4.61 -9.91
C VAL A 193 8.70 5.89 -9.28
N ASP A 194 7.95 6.98 -9.41
CA ASP A 194 8.34 8.27 -8.84
C ASP A 194 8.00 8.39 -7.36
N SER A 195 6.85 7.84 -6.97
CA SER A 195 6.43 7.79 -5.57
C SER A 195 5.42 6.68 -5.34
N VAL A 196 5.22 6.32 -4.08
CA VAL A 196 4.17 5.37 -3.69
C VAL A 196 3.21 6.06 -2.73
N PHE A 197 1.92 5.88 -2.98
CA PHE A 197 0.86 6.35 -2.10
C PHE A 197 0.25 5.16 -1.37
N MET A 198 0.35 5.22 -0.04
CA MET A 198 -0.39 4.31 0.82
C MET A 198 -1.83 4.79 0.90
N GLY A 199 -2.75 3.95 0.46
CA GLY A 199 -4.15 4.12 0.81
C GLY A 199 -4.35 4.11 2.33
N LYS A 200 -5.52 4.55 2.78
CA LYS A 200 -5.97 4.28 4.16
C LYS A 200 -6.11 2.76 4.36
N VAL A 201 -6.25 2.32 5.61
CA VAL A 201 -6.54 0.91 5.91
C VAL A 201 -7.77 0.45 5.11
N GLY A 202 -7.57 -0.54 4.23
CA GLY A 202 -8.60 -1.07 3.32
C GLY A 202 -8.60 -0.47 1.91
N GLU A 203 -7.82 0.58 1.64
CA GLU A 203 -7.60 1.11 0.29
C GLU A 203 -6.35 0.47 -0.33
N ALA A 204 -6.38 0.29 -1.66
CA ALA A 204 -5.25 -0.29 -2.39
C ALA A 204 -4.04 0.66 -2.38
N MET A 205 -2.85 0.08 -2.26
CA MET A 205 -1.61 0.81 -2.50
C MET A 205 -1.50 1.17 -3.98
N THR A 206 -1.03 2.38 -4.27
CA THR A 206 -0.81 2.85 -5.65
C THR A 206 0.61 3.36 -5.81
N VAL A 207 1.21 3.05 -6.94
CA VAL A 207 2.47 3.66 -7.39
C VAL A 207 2.13 4.80 -8.34
N ASN A 208 2.90 5.88 -8.27
CA ASN A 208 2.80 6.98 -9.21
C ASN A 208 3.97 6.89 -10.19
N THR A 209 3.65 6.97 -11.48
CA THR A 209 4.61 6.92 -12.58
C THR A 209 4.41 8.14 -13.45
N SER A 210 5.49 8.67 -14.02
CA SER A 210 5.45 9.89 -14.83
C SER A 210 4.59 9.74 -16.08
N LEU A 211 4.50 8.52 -16.63
CA LEU A 211 3.75 8.20 -17.84
C LEU A 211 2.26 7.87 -17.57
N LEU A 212 2.00 6.98 -16.60
CA LEU A 212 0.64 6.44 -16.39
C LEU A 212 -0.08 7.11 -15.21
N GLY A 213 0.59 7.99 -14.48
CA GLY A 213 0.08 8.56 -13.24
C GLY A 213 -0.05 7.48 -12.17
N LYS A 214 -1.19 7.47 -11.46
CA LYS A 214 -1.46 6.52 -10.37
C LYS A 214 -1.90 5.16 -10.91
N VAL A 215 -1.11 4.14 -10.63
CA VAL A 215 -1.34 2.73 -10.97
C VAL A 215 -1.49 1.94 -9.67
N LYS A 216 -2.43 1.01 -9.57
CA LYS A 216 -2.54 0.13 -8.39
C LYS A 216 -1.35 -0.82 -8.38
N LEU A 217 -0.79 -1.08 -7.20
CA LEU A 217 0.31 -2.03 -7.09
C LEU A 217 -0.09 -3.45 -7.54
N SER A 218 -1.38 -3.81 -7.43
CA SER A 218 -1.92 -5.07 -7.95
C SER A 218 -1.84 -5.22 -9.47
N ASP A 219 -1.75 -4.11 -10.20
CA ASP A 219 -1.75 -4.08 -11.66
C ASP A 219 -0.31 -4.05 -12.20
N VAL A 220 0.68 -3.91 -11.32
CA VAL A 220 2.11 -4.05 -11.65
C VAL A 220 2.42 -5.53 -11.85
N LYS A 221 2.88 -5.89 -13.06
CA LYS A 221 3.23 -7.27 -13.40
C LYS A 221 4.58 -7.67 -12.81
N GLN A 222 5.55 -6.77 -12.86
CA GLN A 222 6.92 -7.04 -12.42
C GLN A 222 7.59 -5.77 -11.91
N ILE A 223 8.47 -5.94 -10.92
CA ILE A 223 9.38 -4.91 -10.42
C ILE A 223 10.80 -5.35 -10.80
N MET A 224 11.59 -4.45 -11.38
CA MET A 224 12.96 -4.70 -11.81
C MET A 224 14.00 -4.14 -10.82
#